data_AF-A0A528N0H1-F1
#
_entry.id   AF-A0A528N0H1-F1
#
_cell.length_a   1.000
_cell.length_b   1.000
_cell.length_c   1.000
_cell.angle_alpha   90.00
_cell.angle_beta   90.00
_cell.angle_gamma   90.00
#
_symmetry.space_group_name_H-M   'P 1'
#
loop_
_entity.id
_entity.type
_entity.pdbx_description
1 polymer ?
#
loop_
_entity_poly.entity_id
_entity_poly.type
_entity_poly.pdbx_seq_one_letter_code
_entity_poly.pdbx_strand_id
1 'polypeptide(L)' 'VEAGTFLSILGPSGCGKSTFLRVVADLLAPLAGTIRVMGETPSAVRCGRGVGFVFQDSTLLPWRTARENVRLP' A
#
# COMPACT_ATOMS: atom_id res chain seq x y z
N VAL A 1 -3.89 -7.70 -12.48
CA VAL A 1 -3.31 -6.40 -12.89
C VAL A 1 -1.95 -6.71 -13.47
N GLU A 2 -1.73 -6.35 -14.73
CA GLU A 2 -0.47 -6.69 -15.43
C GLU A 2 0.64 -5.71 -15.04
N ALA A 3 1.89 -6.17 -15.13
CA ALA A 3 3.04 -5.33 -14.87
C ALA A 3 3.06 -4.12 -15.83
N GLY A 4 3.41 -2.94 -15.31
CA GLY A 4 3.45 -1.70 -16.08
C GLY A 4 2.10 -1.01 -16.28
N THR A 5 1.00 -1.58 -15.78
CA THR A 5 -0.31 -0.95 -15.86
C THR A 5 -0.56 0.02 -14.71
N PHE A 6 -1.36 1.05 -14.98
CA PHE A 6 -1.87 1.98 -13.98
C PHE A 6 -3.35 1.71 -13.74
N LEU A 7 -3.69 1.26 -12.54
CA LEU A 7 -5.07 1.02 -12.10
C LEU A 7 -5.54 2.13 -11.18
N SER A 8 -6.74 2.66 -11.44
CA SER A 8 -7.41 3.61 -10.55
C SER A 8 -8.68 3.01 -9.96
N ILE A 9 -8.94 3.28 -8.67
CA ILE A 9 -10.14 2.83 -7.94
C ILE A 9 -10.99 4.07 -7.62
N LEU A 10 -12.17 4.16 -8.22
CA LEU A 10 -13.10 5.28 -8.03
C LEU A 10 -14.33 4.85 -7.22
N GLY A 11 -14.89 5.81 -6.46
CA GLY A 11 -16.11 5.63 -5.69
C GLY A 11 -16.30 6.73 -4.65
N PRO A 12 -17.52 6.92 -4.10
CA PRO A 12 -17.82 7.98 -3.15
C PRO A 12 -17.00 7.88 -1.85
N SER A 13 -16.97 8.94 -1.05
CA SER A 13 -16.34 8.88 0.27
C SER A 13 -16.97 7.78 1.13
N GLY A 14 -16.15 7.08 1.92
CA GLY A 14 -16.63 5.98 2.78
C GLY A 14 -16.87 4.63 2.08
N CYS A 15 -16.75 4.53 0.75
CA CYS A 15 -16.97 3.24 0.05
C CYS A 15 -15.84 2.19 0.23
N GLY A 16 -14.85 2.46 1.11
CA GLY A 16 -13.83 1.48 1.48
C GLY A 16 -12.56 1.44 0.62
N LYS A 17 -12.32 2.38 -0.30
CA LYS A 17 -11.12 2.39 -1.17
C LYS A 17 -9.80 2.37 -0.39
N SER A 18 -9.62 3.31 0.53
CA SER A 18 -8.40 3.40 1.35
C SER A 18 -8.26 2.16 2.24
N THR A 19 -9.38 1.62 2.75
CA THR A 19 -9.41 0.37 3.50
C THR A 19 -8.92 -0.79 2.63
N PHE A 20 -9.45 -0.94 1.42
CA PHE A 20 -9.04 -1.97 0.47
C PHE A 20 -7.55 -1.89 0.14
N LEU A 21 -7.03 -0.70 -0.17
CA LEU A 21 -5.60 -0.52 -0.44
C LEU A 21 -4.73 -0.88 0.77
N ARG A 22 -5.18 -0.58 2.00
CA ARG A 22 -4.49 -1.01 3.23
C ARG A 22 -4.48 -2.54 3.39
N VAL A 23 -5.56 -3.23 3.02
CA VAL A 23 -5.59 -4.70 3.04
C VAL A 23 -4.62 -5.29 2.00
N VAL A 24 -4.61 -4.75 0.78
CA VAL A 24 -3.68 -5.17 -0.28
C VAL A 24 -2.21 -4.99 0.13
N ALA A 25 -1.92 -3.91 0.88
CA ALA A 25 -0.58 -3.60 1.38
C ALA A 25 -0.18 -4.33 2.67
N ASP A 26 -0.99 -5.28 3.16
CA ASP A 26 -0.78 -5.98 4.44
C ASP A 26 -0.74 -5.03 5.67
N LEU A 27 -1.45 -3.91 5.60
CA LEU A 27 -1.60 -2.93 6.68
C LEU A 27 -2.91 -3.11 7.46
N LEU A 28 -3.82 -3.94 6.95
CA LEU A 28 -5.09 -4.28 7.59
C LEU A 28 -5.48 -5.72 7.21
N ALA A 29 -5.85 -6.54 8.19
CA ALA A 29 -6.32 -7.90 7.91
C ALA A 29 -7.71 -7.86 7.24
N PRO A 30 -7.96 -8.69 6.20
CA PRO A 30 -9.30 -8.83 5.64
C PRO A 30 -10.23 -9.51 6.65
N LEU A 31 -11.49 -9.09 6.69
CA LEU A 31 -12.50 -9.73 7.54
C LEU A 31 -12.86 -11.15 7.02
N ALA A 32 -12.84 -11.32 5.70
CA ALA A 32 -13.09 -12.59 5.02
C ALA A 32 -12.47 -12.57 3.62
N GLY A 33 -12.38 -13.74 2.99
CA GLY A 33 -11.84 -13.90 1.64
C GLY A 33 -10.31 -13.98 1.61
N THR A 34 -9.76 -14.05 0.40
CA THR A 34 -8.31 -14.14 0.18
C THR A 34 -7.87 -13.16 -0.91
N ILE A 35 -6.64 -12.68 -0.79
CA ILE A 35 -6.02 -11.77 -1.74
C ILE A 35 -4.65 -12.34 -2.09
N ARG A 36 -4.27 -12.22 -3.36
CA ARG A 36 -2.92 -12.51 -3.82
C ARG A 36 -2.32 -11.29 -4.50
N VAL A 37 -1.08 -10.98 -4.14
CA VAL A 37 -0.29 -9.89 -4.74
C VAL A 37 0.95 -10.54 -5.34
N MET A 38 1.17 -10.34 -6.64
CA MET A 38 2.28 -11.00 -7.37
C MET A 38 2.33 -12.54 -7.18
N GLY A 39 1.17 -13.19 -7.02
CA GLY A 39 1.05 -14.64 -6.81
C GLY A 39 1.16 -15.11 -5.36
N GLU A 40 1.60 -14.24 -4.45
CA GLU A 40 1.85 -14.52 -3.04
C GLU A 40 0.81 -13.87 -2.10
N THR A 41 0.87 -14.17 -0.80
CA THR A 41 0.06 -13.47 0.21
C THR A 41 0.56 -12.04 0.40
N PRO A 42 -0.30 -11.08 0.78
CA PRO A 42 0.12 -9.70 1.08
C PRO A 42 1.28 -9.64 2.09
N SER A 43 1.25 -10.49 3.12
CA SER A 43 2.30 -10.59 4.13
C SER A 43 3.65 -11.02 3.58
N ALA A 44 3.69 -11.99 2.67
CA ALA A 44 4.93 -12.44 2.04
C ALA A 44 5.52 -11.33 1.16
N VAL A 45 4.69 -10.67 0.36
CA VAL A 45 5.11 -9.54 -0.48
C VAL A 45 5.65 -8.36 0.35
N ARG A 46 4.99 -8.02 1.47
CA ARG A 46 5.46 -6.94 2.35
C ARG A 46 6.81 -7.29 2.99
N CYS A 47 6.96 -8.51 3.52
CA CYS A 47 8.23 -8.98 4.07
C CYS A 47 9.36 -8.97 3.03
N GLY A 48 9.04 -9.32 1.78
CA GLY A 48 9.96 -9.25 0.64
C GLY A 48 10.19 -7.85 0.07
N ARG A 49 9.60 -6.79 0.65
CA ARG A 49 9.65 -5.40 0.15
C ARG A 49 9.17 -5.25 -1.30
N GLY A 50 8.28 -6.13 -1.76
CA GLY A 50 7.73 -6.13 -3.12
C GLY A 50 6.62 -5.11 -3.35
N VAL A 51 6.16 -4.41 -2.30
CA VAL A 51 5.13 -3.38 -2.39
C VAL A 51 5.56 -2.12 -1.65
N GLY A 52 5.35 -0.96 -2.29
CA GLY A 52 5.45 0.35 -1.66
C GLY A 52 4.06 0.91 -1.38
N PHE A 53 3.86 1.56 -0.24
CA PHE A 53 2.60 2.19 0.12
C PHE A 53 2.81 3.67 0.42
N VAL A 54 1.97 4.52 -0.17
CA VAL A 54 1.96 5.96 0.07
C VAL A 54 0.66 6.33 0.77
N PHE A 55 0.78 6.95 1.94
CA PHE A 55 -0.37 7.38 2.73
C PHE A 55 -1.00 8.65 2.15
N GLN A 56 -2.28 8.88 2.45
CA GLN A 56 -2.97 10.12 2.04
C GLN A 56 -2.34 11.35 2.70
N ASP A 57 -2.03 11.24 3.99
CA ASP A 57 -1.28 12.25 4.73
C ASP A 57 0.22 11.97 4.60
N SER A 58 1.02 13.03 4.48
CA SER A 58 2.47 12.88 4.40
C SER A 58 3.04 12.39 5.74
N THR A 59 3.77 11.28 5.71
CA THR A 59 4.47 10.73 6.88
C THR A 59 5.93 11.17 6.93
N LEU A 60 6.24 12.34 6.36
CA LEU A 60 7.60 12.88 6.33
C LEU A 60 8.01 13.40 7.71
N LEU A 61 9.30 13.28 8.02
CA LEU A 61 9.89 13.90 9.19
C LEU A 61 10.22 15.37 8.86
N PRO A 62 9.49 16.36 9.42
CA PRO A 62 9.57 17.75 8.99
C PRO A 62 10.91 18.42 9.32
N TRP A 63 11.68 17.86 10.25
CA TRP A 63 13.02 18.31 10.61
C TRP A 63 14.13 17.72 9.73
N ARG A 64 13.79 16.91 8.72
CA ARG A 64 14.76 16.30 7.80
C ARG A 64 14.61 16.85 6.39
N THR A 65 15.72 16.90 5.67
CA THR A 65 15.72 17.20 4.23
C THR A 65 15.02 16.10 3.42
N ALA A 66 14.68 16.39 2.16
CA ALA A 66 14.08 15.40 1.27
C ALA A 66 14.98 14.15 1.11
N ARG A 67 16.29 14.35 0.94
CA ARG A 67 17.27 13.25 0.80
C ARG A 67 17.32 12.37 2.05
N GLU A 68 17.22 12.95 3.24
CA GLU A 68 17.23 12.22 4.51
C GLU A 68 15.93 11.48 4.78
N ASN A 69 14.79 11.98 4.28
CA ASN A 69 13.52 11.26 4.34
C ASN A 69 13.52 10.02 3.42
N VAL A 70 14.05 10.12 2.20
CA VAL A 70 14.11 8.99 1.25
C VAL A 70 15.07 7.88 1.69
N ARG A 71 16.05 8.20 2.55
CA ARG A 71 17.00 7.23 3.11
C ARG A 71 16.42 6.39 4.26
N LEU A 72 15.19 6.66 4.68
CA LEU A 72 14.51 5.85 5.69
C LEU A 72 14.25 4.43 5.18
N PRO A 73 14.37 3.41 6.05
CA PRO A 73 14.38 1.98 5.67
C PRO A 73 13.05 1.41 5.19
#